data_AF-A0A3P6G6G2-F1
#
_entry.id   AF-A0A3P6G6G2-F1
#
_cell.length_a   1.000
_cell.length_b   1.000
_cell.length_c   1.000
_cell.angle_alpha   90.00
_cell.angle_beta   90.00
_cell.angle_gamma   90.00
#
_symmetry.space_group_name_H-M   'P 1'
#
loop_
_entity.id
_entity.type
_entity.pdbx_description
1 polymer ?
#
loop_
_entity_poly.entity_id
_entity_poly.type
_entity_poly.pdbx_seq_one_letter_code
_entity_poly.pdbx_strand_id
1 'polypeptide(L)'
;MVQPLITNSTYFGGINMIDNALTARVTRNSTLLGQAQGFYAGAAQKELGFLMAMNFAFKTGKYNGSTITIFGRDTAMSEVREMPIVGGSGIFRFARGYVEARTKWVDLKTLDATLDAIVEYNCYVLHY
;
A
#
# COMPACT_ATOMS: atom_id res chain seq x y z
N MET A 1 10.19 5.66 27.85
CA MET A 1 9.82 6.07 26.48
C MET A 1 9.70 7.58 26.49
N VAL A 2 10.51 8.30 25.72
CA VAL A 2 10.41 9.77 25.60
C VAL A 2 9.67 10.03 24.30
N GLN A 3 8.53 10.72 24.35
CA GLN A 3 7.84 11.20 23.14
C GLN A 3 8.53 12.49 22.67
N PRO A 4 9.17 12.51 21.50
CA PRO A 4 9.71 13.74 20.93
C PRO A 4 8.59 14.60 20.35
N LEU A 5 8.91 15.88 20.12
CA LEU A 5 8.00 16.83 19.46
C LEU A 5 7.55 16.27 18.11
N ILE A 6 6.23 16.20 17.89
CA ILE A 6 5.65 15.83 16.60
C ILE A 6 5.72 17.07 15.71
N THR A 7 6.58 17.05 14.69
CA THR A 7 6.52 18.03 13.60
C THR A 7 5.44 17.60 12.63
N ASN A 8 4.53 18.50 12.27
CA ASN A 8 3.37 18.22 11.42
C ASN A 8 3.72 17.71 9.99
N SER A 9 5.00 17.70 9.63
CA SER A 9 5.52 17.30 8.32
C SER A 9 5.65 15.78 8.10
N THR A 10 5.58 14.94 9.13
CA THR A 10 5.85 13.48 9.00
C THR A 10 4.60 12.60 9.05
N TYR A 11 3.41 13.19 9.24
CA TYR A 11 2.14 12.48 9.40
C TYR A 11 2.12 11.50 10.60
N PHE A 12 3.04 11.63 11.55
CA PHE A 12 3.18 10.68 12.66
C PHE A 12 1.90 10.60 13.50
N GLY A 13 1.42 9.37 13.72
CA GLY A 13 0.19 9.08 14.46
C GLY A 13 -1.10 9.23 13.65
N GLY A 14 -1.05 9.82 12.45
CA GLY A 14 -2.18 9.88 11.53
C GLY A 14 -2.47 8.51 10.93
N ILE A 15 -3.75 8.17 10.77
CA ILE A 15 -4.22 6.90 10.19
C ILE A 15 -5.23 7.21 9.09
N ASN A 16 -5.05 6.62 7.91
CA ASN A 16 -6.03 6.70 6.82
C ASN A 16 -6.53 5.31 6.47
N MET A 17 -7.86 5.18 6.40
CA MET A 17 -8.50 4.01 5.81
C MET A 17 -8.47 4.11 4.28
N ILE A 18 -8.26 2.98 3.62
CA ILE A 18 -8.19 2.88 2.16
C ILE A 18 -9.15 1.83 1.61
N ASP A 19 -9.76 2.15 0.49
CA ASP A 19 -10.54 1.27 -0.39
C ASP A 19 -10.29 1.69 -1.85
N ASN A 20 -9.05 1.50 -2.28
CA ASN A 20 -8.53 2.11 -3.51
C ASN A 20 -8.57 1.09 -4.66
N ALA A 21 -8.90 1.54 -5.87
CA ALA A 21 -8.93 0.68 -7.05
C ALA A 21 -7.53 0.14 -7.41
N LEU A 22 -7.44 -1.16 -7.69
CA LEU A 22 -6.26 -1.78 -8.32
C LEU A 22 -6.54 -1.93 -9.81
N THR A 23 -5.72 -1.29 -10.66
CA THR A 23 -5.89 -1.30 -12.12
C THR A 23 -4.70 -1.95 -12.82
N ALA A 24 -4.91 -2.46 -14.03
CA ALA A 24 -3.87 -3.16 -14.79
C ALA A 24 -2.74 -2.24 -15.28
N ARG A 25 -2.97 -0.93 -15.34
CA ARG A 25 -2.02 0.11 -15.76
C ARG A 25 -2.23 1.37 -14.93
N VAL A 26 -1.22 2.24 -14.96
CA VAL A 26 -1.16 3.56 -14.33
C VAL A 26 -2.25 4.52 -14.85
N THR A 27 -2.79 4.29 -16.05
CA THR A 27 -3.81 5.16 -16.66
C THR A 27 -5.17 5.00 -15.97
N ARG A 28 -5.85 6.12 -15.69
CA ARG A 28 -7.13 6.17 -14.94
C ARG A 28 -8.27 5.31 -15.53
N ASN A 29 -8.26 5.06 -16.84
CA ASN A 29 -9.28 4.24 -17.52
C ASN A 29 -8.83 2.79 -17.75
N SER A 30 -7.84 2.32 -16.99
CA SER A 30 -7.36 0.95 -17.10
C SER A 30 -8.32 -0.06 -16.47
N THR A 31 -8.25 -1.30 -16.94
CA THR A 31 -9.06 -2.42 -16.43
C THR A 31 -8.91 -2.58 -14.93
N LEU A 32 -10.03 -2.62 -14.22
CA LEU A 32 -10.09 -2.90 -12.79
C LEU A 32 -9.73 -4.37 -12.53
N LEU A 33 -8.77 -4.59 -11.63
CA LEU A 33 -8.32 -5.90 -11.18
C LEU A 33 -8.84 -6.26 -9.78
N GLY A 34 -9.08 -5.26 -8.94
CA GLY A 34 -9.47 -5.46 -7.54
C GLY A 34 -9.47 -4.17 -6.72
N GLN A 35 -9.31 -4.30 -5.41
CA GLN A 35 -9.15 -3.18 -4.48
C GLN A 35 -7.98 -3.41 -3.52
N ALA A 36 -7.30 -2.33 -3.16
CA ALA A 36 -6.42 -2.26 -2.00
C ALA A 36 -7.24 -1.76 -0.80
N GLN A 37 -7.42 -2.63 0.20
CA GLN A 37 -8.29 -2.38 1.35
C GLN A 37 -7.54 -2.55 2.66
N GLY A 38 -7.69 -1.59 3.57
CA GLY A 38 -7.00 -1.61 4.86
C GLY A 38 -6.73 -0.20 5.35
N PHE A 39 -5.54 0.02 5.91
CA PHE A 39 -5.10 1.35 6.32
C PHE A 39 -3.60 1.53 6.15
N TYR A 40 -3.18 2.78 6.19
CA TYR A 40 -1.80 3.15 6.44
C TYR A 40 -1.71 4.17 7.57
N ALA A 41 -0.63 4.11 8.33
CA ALA A 41 -0.40 4.98 9.48
C ALA A 41 0.98 5.62 9.41
N GLY A 42 1.10 6.92 9.72
CA GLY A 42 2.40 7.56 9.87
C GLY A 42 3.13 6.99 11.09
N ALA A 43 4.17 6.21 10.85
CA ALA A 43 4.87 5.43 11.86
C ALA A 43 6.30 5.93 12.11
N ALA A 44 6.76 6.95 11.37
CA ALA A 44 8.07 7.57 11.52
C ALA A 44 7.97 9.04 11.98
N GLN A 45 8.79 9.42 12.95
CA GLN A 45 8.81 10.78 13.52
C GLN A 45 9.75 11.75 12.79
N LYS A 46 10.64 11.22 11.94
CA LYS A 46 11.71 12.00 11.28
C LYS A 46 11.59 12.04 9.76
N GLU A 47 10.66 11.29 9.19
CA GLU A 47 10.45 11.17 7.75
C GLU A 47 9.01 10.74 7.47
N LEU A 48 8.57 10.88 6.22
CA LEU A 48 7.27 10.41 5.76
C LEU A 48 7.30 8.88 5.56
N GLY A 49 7.33 8.16 6.68
CA GLY A 49 7.36 6.71 6.75
C GLY A 49 6.03 6.16 7.24
N PHE A 50 5.32 5.45 6.37
CA PHE A 50 4.06 4.79 6.70
C PHE A 50 4.28 3.34 7.14
N LEU A 51 3.37 2.83 7.95
CA LEU A 51 3.11 1.40 8.11
C LEU A 51 1.89 1.07 7.25
N MET A 52 2.06 0.21 6.26
CA MET A 52 0.98 -0.32 5.44
C MET A 52 0.42 -1.57 6.08
N ALA A 53 -0.90 -1.63 6.27
CA ALA A 53 -1.62 -2.81 6.73
C ALA A 53 -2.85 -2.99 5.84
N MET A 54 -2.68 -3.73 4.74
CA MET A 54 -3.68 -3.80 3.68
C MET A 54 -3.74 -5.15 2.99
N ASN A 55 -4.86 -5.40 2.31
CA ASN A 55 -5.06 -6.52 1.42
C ASN A 55 -5.21 -6.02 -0.02
N PHE A 56 -4.62 -6.73 -0.97
CA PHE A 56 -5.07 -6.66 -2.36
C PHE A 56 -6.14 -7.73 -2.56
N ALA A 57 -7.38 -7.30 -2.71
CA ALA A 57 -8.54 -8.14 -2.96
C ALA A 57 -8.86 -8.16 -4.45
N PHE A 58 -8.50 -9.25 -5.13
CA PHE A 58 -8.70 -9.39 -6.56
C PHE A 58 -10.15 -9.74 -6.89
N LYS A 59 -10.73 -9.06 -7.89
CA LYS A 59 -12.14 -9.20 -8.29
C LYS A 59 -12.35 -9.69 -9.72
N THR A 60 -11.28 -9.89 -10.48
CA THR A 60 -11.36 -10.31 -11.89
C THR A 60 -10.32 -11.39 -12.24
N GLY A 61 -10.55 -12.07 -13.37
CA GLY A 61 -9.62 -13.06 -13.91
C GLY A 61 -9.40 -14.28 -13.03
N LYS A 62 -8.23 -14.93 -13.20
CA LYS A 62 -7.84 -16.16 -12.49
C LYS A 62 -7.80 -16.00 -10.97
N TYR A 63 -7.59 -14.78 -10.48
CA TYR A 63 -7.39 -14.49 -9.05
C TYR A 63 -8.66 -14.00 -8.36
N ASN A 64 -9.80 -13.94 -9.05
CA ASN A 64 -11.06 -13.44 -8.51
C ASN A 64 -11.42 -14.12 -7.17
N GLY A 65 -11.73 -13.31 -6.16
CA GLY A 65 -12.08 -13.77 -4.81
C GLY A 65 -10.88 -14.14 -3.93
N SER A 66 -9.65 -14.04 -4.44
CA SER A 66 -8.42 -14.29 -3.68
C SER A 66 -7.81 -12.99 -3.17
N THR A 67 -7.00 -13.09 -2.11
CA THR A 67 -6.30 -11.93 -1.53
C THR A 67 -4.83 -12.22 -1.29
N ILE A 68 -4.00 -11.18 -1.35
CA ILE A 68 -2.68 -11.16 -0.69
C ILE A 68 -2.68 -10.08 0.39
N THR A 69 -2.01 -10.34 1.51
CA THR A 69 -1.91 -9.43 2.65
C THR A 69 -0.52 -8.83 2.72
N ILE A 70 -0.45 -7.50 2.75
CA ILE A 70 0.78 -6.72 2.81
C ILE A 70 0.81 -6.02 4.17
N PHE A 71 1.89 -6.26 4.91
CA PHE A 71 2.10 -5.62 6.21
C PHE A 71 3.56 -5.19 6.32
N GLY A 72 3.84 -3.90 6.14
CA GLY A 72 5.22 -3.46 5.99
C GLY A 72 5.43 -1.96 6.07
N ARG A 73 6.69 -1.57 6.22
CA ARG A 73 7.12 -0.18 6.24
C ARG A 73 7.20 0.37 4.82
N ASP A 74 6.63 1.55 4.60
CA ASP A 74 6.60 2.24 3.31
C ASP A 74 7.19 3.65 3.45
N THR A 75 8.44 3.82 3.05
CA THR A 75 9.13 5.11 3.02
C THR A 75 8.73 5.86 1.75
N ALA A 76 7.61 6.58 1.77
CA ALA A 76 6.91 7.09 0.58
C ALA A 76 7.79 7.90 -0.41
N MET A 77 8.87 8.52 0.08
CA MET A 77 9.83 9.30 -0.71
C MET A 77 10.96 8.48 -1.34
N SER A 78 11.07 7.18 -1.02
CA SER A 78 12.04 6.27 -1.64
C SER A 78 11.58 5.86 -3.04
N GLU A 79 12.54 5.74 -3.96
CA GLU A 79 12.29 5.39 -5.37
C GLU A 79 11.62 4.00 -5.50
N VAL A 80 12.08 3.04 -4.70
CA VAL A 80 11.55 1.68 -4.63
C VAL A 80 11.33 1.32 -3.16
N ARG A 81 10.17 0.72 -2.88
CA ARG A 81 9.76 0.38 -1.51
C ARG A 81 9.35 -1.08 -1.50
N GLU A 82 10.08 -1.88 -0.74
CA GLU A 82 9.80 -3.30 -0.59
C GLU A 82 8.96 -3.53 0.66
N MET A 83 7.86 -4.25 0.52
CA MET A 83 7.01 -4.67 1.65
C MET A 83 6.71 -6.16 1.58
N PRO A 84 6.71 -6.87 2.71
CA PRO A 84 6.48 -8.31 2.71
C PRO A 84 5.01 -8.64 2.47
N ILE A 85 4.79 -9.72 1.73
CA ILE A 85 3.51 -10.43 1.67
C ILE A 85 3.53 -11.43 2.83
N VAL A 86 2.69 -11.18 3.82
CA VAL A 86 2.64 -11.97 5.07
C VAL A 86 1.59 -13.06 5.05
N GLY A 87 0.78 -13.13 4.00
CA GLY A 87 -0.24 -14.15 3.82
C GLY A 87 -1.11 -13.92 2.59
N GLY A 88 -2.10 -14.80 2.43
CA GLY A 88 -3.10 -14.70 1.37
C GLY A 88 -4.26 -15.68 1.58
N SER A 89 -5.31 -15.49 0.78
CA SER A 89 -6.51 -16.32 0.78
C SER A 89 -6.88 -16.78 -0.63
N GLY A 90 -7.83 -17.72 -0.73
CA GLY A 90 -8.21 -18.32 -2.00
C GLY A 90 -7.04 -19.08 -2.64
N ILE A 91 -6.72 -18.74 -3.89
CA ILE A 91 -5.58 -19.34 -4.61
C ILE A 91 -4.23 -18.98 -3.99
N PHE A 92 -4.16 -17.86 -3.26
CA PHE A 92 -2.95 -17.42 -2.56
C PHE A 92 -2.84 -17.99 -1.14
N ARG A 93 -3.46 -19.15 -0.87
CA ARG A 93 -3.31 -19.81 0.43
C ARG A 93 -1.84 -20.14 0.67
N PHE A 94 -1.37 -19.87 1.89
CA PHE A 94 0.04 -19.98 2.29
C PHE A 94 0.99 -19.05 1.51
N ALA A 95 0.46 -17.97 0.94
CA ALA A 95 1.28 -17.02 0.20
C ALA A 95 2.37 -16.41 1.08
N ARG A 96 3.57 -16.32 0.52
CA ARG A 96 4.70 -15.54 1.03
C ARG A 96 5.42 -14.86 -0.14
N GLY A 97 6.12 -13.78 0.15
CA GLY A 97 6.89 -13.06 -0.86
C GLY A 97 6.98 -11.59 -0.52
N TYR A 98 7.03 -10.74 -1.55
CA TYR A 98 7.17 -9.30 -1.38
C TYR A 98 6.49 -8.54 -2.52
N VAL A 99 6.25 -7.26 -2.27
CA VAL A 99 5.86 -6.29 -3.29
C VAL A 99 6.93 -5.21 -3.41
N GLU A 100 7.18 -4.74 -4.62
CA GLU A 100 7.85 -3.47 -4.86
C GLU A 100 6.81 -2.41 -5.22
N ALA A 101 6.84 -1.29 -4.52
CA ALA A 101 6.00 -0.12 -4.79
C ALA A 101 6.83 1.04 -5.34
N ARG A 102 6.30 1.72 -6.37
CA ARG A 102 6.90 2.91 -7.00
C ARG A 102 5.85 3.99 -7.18
N THR A 103 6.08 5.17 -6.62
CA THR A 103 5.16 6.30 -6.78
C THR A 103 5.34 6.88 -8.17
N LYS A 104 4.29 6.83 -9.00
CA LYS A 104 4.29 7.40 -10.36
C LYS A 104 3.78 8.83 -10.38
N TRP A 105 2.87 9.15 -9.46
CA TRP A 105 2.30 10.47 -9.31
C TRP A 105 1.78 10.64 -7.89
N VAL A 106 1.87 11.85 -7.35
CA VAL A 106 1.32 12.22 -6.04
C VAL A 106 0.92 13.69 -6.07
N ASP A 107 -0.27 14.00 -5.56
CA ASP A 107 -0.67 15.38 -5.30
C ASP A 107 -0.25 15.79 -3.89
N LEU A 108 0.80 16.60 -3.80
CA LEU A 108 1.31 17.13 -2.53
C LEU A 108 0.62 18.44 -2.13
N LYS A 109 -0.34 18.95 -2.91
CA LYS A 109 -1.03 20.21 -2.60
C LYS A 109 -2.05 20.06 -1.47
N THR A 110 -2.51 18.85 -1.20
CA THR A 110 -3.52 18.50 -0.18
C THR A 110 -2.90 17.72 0.98
N LEU A 111 -1.82 18.25 1.57
CA LEU A 111 -1.18 17.72 2.79
C LEU A 111 -2.10 17.70 4.03
N ASP A 112 -3.35 18.14 3.87
CA ASP A 112 -4.43 18.13 4.85
C ASP A 112 -5.55 17.15 4.43
N ALA A 113 -5.35 15.87 4.72
CA ALA A 113 -6.38 14.80 4.71
C ALA A 113 -6.70 14.07 3.39
N THR A 114 -6.09 14.36 2.23
CA THR A 114 -6.24 13.47 1.05
C THR A 114 -5.02 13.50 0.15
N LEU A 115 -4.04 12.62 0.43
CA LEU A 115 -2.96 12.32 -0.49
C LEU A 115 -3.51 11.44 -1.62
N ASP A 116 -3.82 12.03 -2.76
CA ASP A 116 -4.09 11.27 -3.99
C ASP A 116 -2.75 10.90 -4.63
N ALA A 117 -2.58 9.61 -4.93
CA ALA A 117 -1.34 9.09 -5.47
C ALA A 117 -1.61 7.89 -6.38
N ILE A 118 -0.79 7.76 -7.42
CA ILE A 118 -0.74 6.58 -8.26
C ILE A 118 0.54 5.83 -7.93
N VAL A 119 0.37 4.62 -7.39
CA VAL A 119 1.46 3.74 -7.00
C VAL A 119 1.43 2.48 -7.86
N GLU A 120 2.52 2.22 -8.56
CA GLU A 120 2.73 0.97 -9.29
C GLU A 120 3.24 -0.09 -8.33
N TYR A 121 2.65 -1.29 -8.40
CA TYR A 121 3.04 -2.44 -7.59
C TYR A 121 3.48 -3.61 -8.48
N ASN A 122 4.67 -4.13 -8.22
CA ASN A 122 5.09 -5.44 -8.71
C ASN A 122 4.98 -6.43 -7.55
N CYS A 123 4.22 -7.51 -7.72
CA CYS A 123 3.98 -8.50 -6.68
C CYS A 123 4.65 -9.84 -7.02
N TYR A 124 5.51 -10.32 -6.13
CA TYR A 124 6.21 -11.59 -6.26
C TYR A 124 5.68 -12.55 -5.20
N VAL A 125 4.85 -13.50 -5.62
CA VAL A 125 4.07 -14.35 -4.71
C VAL A 125 4.41 -15.82 -4.91
N LEU A 126 4.84 -16.48 -3.85
CA LEU A 126 4.97 -17.93 -3.76
C LEU A 126 3.74 -18.48 -3.05
N HIS A 127 3.00 -19.37 -3.71
CA HIS A 127 1.81 -20.06 -3.16
C HIS A 127 1.71 -21.47 -3.75
N TYR A 128 0.74 -22.27 -3.27
CA TYR A 128 0.46 -23.63 -3.74
C TYR A 128 -0.77 -23.69 -4.66
#